data_AF-A0A6V8CCR2-F1
#
_entry.id   AF-A0A6V8CCR2-F1
#
_cell.length_a   1.000
_cell.length_b   1.000
_cell.length_c   1.000
_cell.angle_alpha   90.00
_cell.angle_beta   90.00
_cell.angle_gamma   90.00
#
_symmetry.space_group_name_H-M   'P 1'
#
loop_
_entity.id
_entity.type
_entity.pdbx_description
1 polymer ?
#
loop_
_entity_poly.entity_id
_entity_poly.type
_entity_poly.pdbx_seq_one_letter_code
_entity_poly.pdbx_strand_id
1 'polypeptide(L)' 'MSIFQPDDDGPAALASMLHDLRAGMTLHLRDLGLHSVDALGRSHLRATELSVALMSGLRVAGFERPLPDWTR' A
#
# COMPACT_ATOMS: atom_id res chain seq x y z
N MET A 1 11.08 -16.43 -29.42
CA MET A 1 12.51 -16.30 -29.07
C MET A 1 12.66 -14.90 -28.48
N SER A 2 12.64 -14.76 -27.15
CA SER A 2 12.56 -13.44 -26.52
C SER A 2 13.96 -12.84 -26.38
N ILE A 3 14.11 -11.68 -27.01
CA ILE A 3 15.22 -10.75 -27.03
C ILE A 3 15.30 -10.07 -25.66
N PHE A 4 16.24 -10.50 -24.82
CA PHE A 4 16.65 -9.71 -23.66
C PHE A 4 17.25 -8.41 -24.19
N GLN A 5 16.60 -7.27 -23.92
CA GLN A 5 17.15 -5.96 -24.27
C GLN A 5 17.86 -5.40 -23.02
N PRO A 6 19.20 -5.44 -22.96
CA PRO A 6 19.95 -5.09 -21.76
C PRO A 6 19.78 -3.62 -21.31
N ASP A 7 19.36 -2.71 -22.21
CA ASP A 7 19.04 -1.33 -21.85
C ASP A 7 17.68 -1.20 -21.12
N ASP A 8 16.72 -2.10 -21.40
CA ASP A 8 15.40 -2.12 -20.78
C ASP A 8 15.34 -3.06 -19.55
N ASP A 9 16.19 -4.08 -19.50
CA ASP A 9 16.21 -5.12 -18.45
C ASP A 9 17.52 -5.14 -17.62
N GLY A 10 18.38 -4.13 -17.77
CA GLY A 10 19.70 -4.04 -17.12
C GLY A 10 19.69 -3.43 -15.72
N PRO A 11 20.87 -3.33 -15.06
CA PRO A 11 20.99 -2.76 -13.72
C PRO A 11 20.56 -1.28 -13.66
N ALA A 12 20.69 -0.53 -14.77
CA ALA A 12 20.21 0.84 -14.87
C ALA A 12 18.68 0.92 -14.84
N ALA A 13 18.00 0.04 -15.58
CA ALA A 13 16.54 -0.06 -15.56
C ALA A 13 16.02 -0.46 -14.18
N LEU A 14 16.66 -1.44 -13.52
CA LEU A 14 16.35 -1.80 -12.14
C LEU A 14 16.56 -0.62 -11.18
N ALA A 15 17.64 0.14 -11.32
CA ALA A 15 17.89 1.32 -10.51
C ALA A 15 16.82 2.40 -10.69
N SER A 16 16.36 2.63 -11.92
CA SER A 16 15.24 3.53 -12.22
C SER A 16 13.95 3.04 -11.58
N MET A 17 13.61 1.75 -11.76
CA MET A 17 12.43 1.15 -11.15
C MET A 17 12.43 1.28 -9.62
N LEU A 18 13.56 1.03 -8.96
CA LEU A 18 13.70 1.18 -7.52
C LEU A 18 13.62 2.66 -7.08
N HIS A 19 14.09 3.59 -7.91
CA HIS A 19 13.94 5.01 -7.67
C HIS A 19 12.45 5.42 -7.71
N ASP A 20 11.74 5.01 -8.75
CA ASP A 20 10.33 5.34 -8.96
C ASP A 20 9.45 4.69 -7.89
N LEU A 21 9.72 3.43 -7.53
CA LEU A 21 9.05 2.75 -6.43
C LEU A 21 9.22 3.52 -5.12
N ARG A 22 10.45 3.92 -4.78
CA ARG A 22 10.74 4.69 -3.57
C ARG A 22 10.03 6.05 -3.59
N ALA A 23 10.02 6.74 -4.73
CA ALA A 23 9.33 8.02 -4.89
C ALA A 23 7.82 7.86 -4.68
N GLY A 24 7.21 6.86 -5.33
CA GLY A 24 5.78 6.55 -5.17
C GLY A 24 5.41 6.21 -3.72
N MET A 25 6.19 5.35 -3.06
CA MET A 25 5.99 5.03 -1.64
C MET A 25 6.11 6.26 -0.74
N THR A 26 7.08 7.14 -1.00
CA THR A 26 7.27 8.37 -0.22
C THR A 26 6.08 9.31 -0.35
N LEU A 27 5.52 9.44 -1.57
CA LEU A 27 4.32 10.23 -1.81
C LEU A 27 3.12 9.67 -1.03
N HIS A 28 2.87 8.35 -1.11
CA HIS A 28 1.77 7.72 -0.39
C HIS A 28 1.90 7.86 1.14
N LEU A 29 3.10 7.69 1.68
CA LEU A 29 3.35 7.89 3.11
C LEU A 29 3.07 9.34 3.52
N ARG A 30 3.48 10.32 2.72
CA ARG A 30 3.19 11.74 2.97
C ARG A 30 1.69 12.04 2.96
N ASP A 31 0.95 11.47 2.02
CA ASP A 31 -0.52 11.63 1.95
C ASP A 31 -1.21 11.03 3.19
N LEU A 32 -0.62 9.99 3.79
CA LEU A 32 -1.05 9.40 5.05
C LEU A 32 -0.53 10.15 6.29
N GLY A 33 0.29 11.19 6.12
CA GLY A 33 0.93 11.93 7.23
C GLY A 33 2.05 11.15 7.93
N LEU A 34 2.66 10.18 7.25
CA LEU A 34 3.69 9.28 7.78
C LEU A 34 5.08 9.56 7.20
N HIS A 35 6.11 9.28 7.99
CA HIS A 35 7.51 9.45 7.61
C HIS A 35 8.27 8.13 7.39
N SER A 36 7.70 6.99 7.81
CA SER A 36 8.25 5.65 7.61
C SER A 36 7.12 4.63 7.42
N VAL A 37 7.42 3.55 6.71
CA VAL A 37 6.57 2.34 6.60
C VAL A 37 6.32 1.73 7.99
N ASP A 38 7.28 1.82 8.91
CA ASP A 38 7.14 1.28 10.28
C ASP A 38 6.06 2.00 11.09
N ALA A 39 5.68 3.22 10.69
CA ALA A 39 4.59 3.97 11.31
C ALA A 39 3.20 3.58 10.76
N LEU A 40 3.14 2.69 9.75
CA LEU A 40 1.88 2.13 9.28
C LEU A 40 1.25 1.26 10.37
N GLY A 41 -0.08 1.25 10.38
CA GLY A 41 -0.86 0.66 11.45
C GLY A 41 -2.29 0.45 11.00
N ARG A 42 -3.09 -0.19 11.86
CA ARG A 42 -4.46 -0.59 11.51
C ARG A 42 -5.38 0.59 11.19
N SER A 43 -5.09 1.78 11.70
CA SER A 43 -5.80 3.03 11.36
C SER A 43 -5.59 3.47 9.91
N HIS A 44 -4.47 3.10 9.30
CA HIS A 44 -4.10 3.45 7.92
C HIS A 44 -4.59 2.44 6.88
N LEU A 45 -5.11 1.29 7.32
CA LEU A 45 -5.56 0.21 6.45
C LEU A 45 -7.08 0.10 6.45
N ARG A 46 -7.64 -0.23 5.29
CA ARG A 46 -9.06 -0.56 5.13
C ARG A 46 -9.22 -1.82 4.30
N ALA A 47 -10.12 -2.68 4.71
CA ALA A 47 -10.55 -3.83 3.94
C ALA A 47 -11.39 -3.35 2.74
N THR A 48 -11.19 -4.01 1.60
CA THR A 48 -11.96 -3.75 0.38
C THR A 48 -13.35 -4.39 0.41
N GLU A 49 -13.55 -5.37 1.29
CA GLU A 49 -14.79 -6.14 1.41
C GLU A 49 -15.16 -6.38 2.87
N LEU A 50 -16.47 -6.56 3.14
CA LEU A 50 -17.00 -6.80 4.47
C LEU A 50 -16.52 -8.11 5.10
N SER A 51 -16.48 -9.19 4.31
CA SER A 51 -15.97 -10.50 4.76
C SER A 51 -14.54 -10.40 5.29
N VAL A 52 -13.67 -9.71 4.53
CA VAL A 52 -12.29 -9.44 4.89
C VAL A 52 -12.20 -8.56 6.14
N ALA A 53 -13.06 -7.55 6.26
CA ALA A 53 -13.12 -6.70 7.45
C ALA A 53 -13.48 -7.49 8.72
N LEU A 54 -14.47 -8.39 8.64
CA LEU A 54 -14.87 -9.25 9.76
C LEU A 54 -13.75 -10.22 10.18
N MET A 55 -13.03 -10.81 9.22
CA MET A 55 -11.93 -11.74 9.51
C MET A 55 -10.69 -11.02 10.05
N SER A 56 -10.36 -9.85 9.49
CA SER A 56 -9.13 -9.13 9.82
C SER A 56 -9.29 -8.17 10.98
N GLY A 57 -10.51 -7.73 11.30
CA GLY A 57 -10.83 -6.64 12.23
C GLY A 57 -10.51 -5.23 11.70
N LEU A 58 -10.30 -5.07 10.39
CA LEU A 58 -10.06 -3.78 9.74
C LEU A 58 -11.37 -3.07 9.42
N ARG A 59 -11.32 -1.76 9.16
CA ARG A 59 -12.49 -1.01 8.69
C ARG A 59 -12.74 -1.24 7.20
N VAL A 60 -13.99 -1.28 6.74
CA VAL A 60 -14.32 -1.38 5.31
C VAL A 60 -14.14 -0.01 4.65
N ALA A 61 -13.53 0.02 3.48
CA ALA A 61 -13.42 1.24 2.67
C ALA A 61 -14.82 1.75 2.25
N GLY A 62 -15.03 3.07 2.32
CA GLY A 62 -16.33 3.68 1.97
C GLY A 62 -17.38 3.68 3.08
N PHE A 63 -17.11 3.07 4.24
CA PHE A 63 -17.97 3.18 5.43
C PHE A 63 -17.36 4.15 6.45
N GLU A 64 -17.97 5.33 6.61
CA GLU A 64 -17.48 6.35 7.56
C GLU A 64 -17.84 6.06 9.03
N ARG A 65 -18.96 5.34 9.28
CA ARG A 65 -19.31 4.87 10.62
C ARG A 65 -18.70 3.49 10.89
N PRO A 66 -18.01 3.27 12.03
CA PRO A 66 -17.61 1.93 12.44
C PRO A 66 -18.85 1.06 12.58
N LEU A 67 -18.76 -0.19 12.10
CA LEU A 67 -19.84 -1.16 12.24
C LEU A 67 -20.08 -1.46 13.74
N PRO A 68 -21.34 -1.67 14.17
CA PRO A 68 -21.71 -1.81 15.58
C PRO A 68 -20.90 -2.86 16.36
N ASP A 69 -20.47 -3.92 15.68
CA ASP A 69 -19.77 -5.06 16.30
C ASP A 69 -18.26 -4.84 16.48
N TRP A 70 -17.69 -3.72 16.02
CA TRP A 70 -16.24 -3.46 16.08
C TRP A 70 -15.76 -2.68 17.31
N THR A 71 -16.67 -2.16 18.14
CA THR A 71 -16.33 -1.40 19.35
C THR A 71 -16.44 -2.22 20.64
N ARG A 72 -16.60 -3.54 20.56
CA ARG A 72 -16.63 -4.43 21.72
C ARG A 72 -15.23 -4.96 22.04
#